data_AF-A0A538I1X6-F1
#
_entry.id   AF-A0A538I1X6-F1
#
_cell.length_a   1.000
_cell.length_b   1.000
_cell.length_c   1.000
_cell.angle_alpha   90.00
_cell.angle_beta   90.00
_cell.angle_gamma   90.00
#
_symmetry.space_group_name_H-M   'P 1'
#
loop_
_entity.id
_entity.type
_entity.pdbx_description
1 polymer ?
#
loop_
_entity_poly.entity_id
_entity_poly.type
_entity_poly.pdbx_seq_one_letter_code
_entity_poly.pdbx_strand_id
1 'polypeptide(L)'
;MFASDELDRILAAAQAERRLPSVSVAVFRRGEIVWSRAIGLADVERRDGATPEHAYRIGSITKTFTAVCVLQLRDRGQVDLDAPLRAYVEGAGGPDRAAGARAPVRDPARAAR
;
A
#
# COMPACT_ATOMS: atom_id res chain seq x y z
N MET A 1 -21.81 -13.73 5.34
CA MET A 1 -20.56 -14.39 5.80
C MET A 1 -20.07 -15.18 4.61
N PHE A 2 -18.84 -14.93 4.12
CA PHE A 2 -18.28 -15.82 3.10
C PHE A 2 -18.05 -17.18 3.74
N ALA A 3 -18.49 -18.25 3.10
CA ALA A 3 -18.09 -19.58 3.53
C ALA A 3 -16.59 -19.75 3.23
N SER A 4 -15.81 -20.34 4.15
CA SER A 4 -14.37 -20.56 3.94
C SER A 4 -14.13 -21.28 2.61
N ASP A 5 -14.95 -22.29 2.30
CA ASP A 5 -14.88 -23.09 1.08
C ASP A 5 -15.06 -22.28 -0.22
N GLU A 6 -15.75 -21.14 -0.16
CA GLU A 6 -15.87 -20.24 -1.31
C GLU A 6 -14.56 -19.46 -1.53
N LEU A 7 -13.97 -18.93 -0.45
CA LEU A 7 -12.69 -18.22 -0.51
C LEU A 7 -11.55 -19.14 -0.91
N ASP A 8 -11.54 -20.38 -0.41
CA ASP A 8 -10.57 -21.41 -0.79
C ASP A 8 -10.66 -21.74 -2.29
N ARG A 9 -11.88 -21.84 -2.85
CA ARG A 9 -12.07 -22.04 -4.30
C ARG A 9 -11.59 -20.85 -5.13
N ILE A 10 -11.88 -19.62 -4.70
CA ILE A 10 -11.41 -18.40 -5.38
C ILE A 10 -9.89 -18.33 -5.38
N LEU A 11 -9.26 -18.65 -4.24
CA LEU A 11 -7.80 -18.68 -4.11
C LEU A 11 -7.18 -19.69 -5.07
N ALA A 12 -7.71 -20.93 -5.09
CA ALA A 12 -7.24 -21.99 -5.97
C ALA A 12 -7.38 -21.61 -7.45
N ALA A 13 -8.53 -21.05 -7.86
CA ALA A 13 -8.75 -20.58 -9.23
C ALA A 13 -7.76 -19.48 -9.61
N ALA A 14 -7.56 -18.48 -8.74
CA ALA A 14 -6.64 -17.38 -9.00
C ALA A 14 -5.19 -17.82 -9.20
N GLN A 15 -4.74 -18.83 -8.42
CA GLN A 15 -3.40 -19.39 -8.57
C GLN A 15 -3.25 -20.17 -9.87
N ALA A 16 -4.21 -21.03 -10.19
CA ALA A 16 -4.16 -21.90 -11.35
C ALA A 16 -4.29 -21.12 -12.67
N GLU A 17 -5.28 -20.25 -12.79
CA GLU A 17 -5.57 -19.49 -14.02
C GLU A 17 -4.41 -18.56 -14.41
N ARG A 18 -3.74 -17.97 -13.42
CA ARG A 18 -2.60 -17.06 -13.62
C ARG A 18 -1.25 -17.77 -13.55
N ARG A 19 -1.24 -19.09 -13.34
CA ARG A 19 -0.03 -19.92 -13.20
C ARG A 19 0.97 -19.34 -12.21
N LEU A 20 0.47 -18.85 -11.07
CA LEU A 20 1.30 -18.23 -10.04
C LEU A 20 2.03 -19.34 -9.27
N PRO A 21 3.36 -19.27 -9.08
CA PRO A 21 4.08 -20.24 -8.25
C PRO A 21 3.52 -20.32 -6.83
N SER A 22 3.12 -19.18 -6.26
CA SER A 22 2.35 -19.10 -5.03
C SER A 22 1.47 -17.85 -4.99
N VAL A 23 0.49 -17.89 -4.09
CA VAL A 23 -0.35 -16.75 -3.73
C VAL A 23 -0.72 -16.85 -2.25
N SER A 24 -0.70 -15.71 -1.56
CA SER A 24 -1.12 -15.56 -0.16
C SER A 24 -2.21 -14.48 -0.08
N VAL A 25 -3.27 -14.75 0.67
CA VAL A 25 -4.43 -13.86 0.82
C VAL A 25 -4.87 -13.82 2.28
N ALA A 26 -5.29 -12.64 2.72
CA ALA A 26 -5.96 -12.42 4.00
C ALA A 26 -7.19 -11.54 3.79
N VAL A 27 -8.28 -11.87 4.49
CA VAL A 27 -9.53 -11.09 4.50
C VAL A 27 -9.70 -10.49 5.89
N PHE A 28 -9.80 -9.15 5.93
CA PHE A 28 -10.01 -8.39 7.15
C PHE A 28 -11.47 -7.96 7.27
N ARG A 29 -12.02 -8.03 8.48
CA ARG A 29 -13.33 -7.49 8.81
C ARG A 29 -13.31 -6.92 10.22
N ARG A 30 -13.71 -5.65 10.36
CA ARG A 30 -13.74 -4.94 11.66
C ARG A 30 -12.41 -4.97 12.41
N GLY A 31 -11.30 -4.82 11.68
CA GLY A 31 -9.95 -4.78 12.26
C GLY A 31 -9.32 -6.15 12.51
N GLU A 32 -10.04 -7.24 12.30
CA GLU A 32 -9.56 -8.60 12.54
C GLU A 32 -9.43 -9.39 11.24
N ILE A 33 -8.45 -10.30 11.18
CA ILE A 33 -8.35 -11.28 10.10
C ILE A 33 -9.40 -12.36 10.35
N VAL A 34 -10.34 -12.51 9.42
CA VAL A 34 -11.40 -13.53 9.52
C VAL A 34 -11.09 -14.77 8.67
N TRP A 35 -10.13 -14.68 7.76
CA TRP A 35 -9.65 -15.78 6.94
C TRP A 35 -8.27 -15.43 6.36
N SER A 36 -7.33 -16.38 6.37
CA SER A 36 -6.02 -16.22 5.72
C SER A 36 -5.47 -17.57 5.27
N ARG A 37 -4.97 -17.62 4.04
CA ARG A 37 -4.42 -18.82 3.40
C ARG A 37 -3.33 -18.44 2.41
N ALA A 38 -2.41 -19.36 2.21
CA ALA A 38 -1.45 -19.34 1.11
C ALA A 38 -1.45 -20.71 0.42
N ILE A 39 -1.23 -20.72 -0.89
CA ILE A 39 -1.12 -21.94 -1.70
C ILE A 39 0.07 -21.83 -2.66
N GLY A 40 0.59 -22.99 -3.05
CA GLY A 40 1.74 -23.11 -3.94
C GLY A 40 3.08 -23.11 -3.20
N LEU A 41 4.14 -22.76 -3.92
CA LEU A 41 5.52 -22.74 -3.42
C LEU A 41 6.02 -21.30 -3.33
N ALA A 42 6.46 -20.90 -2.14
CA ALA A 42 7.12 -19.60 -1.94
C ALA A 42 8.51 -19.59 -2.58
N ASP A 43 9.16 -20.75 -2.61
CA ASP A 43 10.42 -20.97 -3.32
C ASP A 43 10.30 -22.26 -4.14
N VAL A 44 10.31 -22.12 -5.47
CA VAL A 44 10.14 -23.24 -6.40
C VAL A 44 11.37 -24.14 -6.40
N GLU A 45 12.57 -23.56 -6.30
CA GLU A 45 13.83 -24.30 -6.36
C GLU A 45 14.03 -25.14 -5.10
N ARG A 46 13.74 -24.55 -3.94
CA ARG A 46 13.83 -25.22 -2.63
C ARG A 46 12.60 -26.06 -2.30
N ARG A 47 11.55 -25.99 -3.13
CA ARG A 47 10.24 -26.61 -2.91
C ARG A 47 9.64 -26.22 -1.56
N ASP A 48 9.80 -24.95 -1.19
CA ASP A 48 9.30 -24.43 0.06
C ASP A 48 7.83 -24.05 -0.07
N GLY A 49 6.99 -24.57 0.82
CA GLY A 49 5.55 -24.36 0.79
C GLY A 49 5.19 -22.93 1.19
N ALA A 50 4.31 -22.28 0.42
CA ALA A 50 3.85 -20.95 0.78
C ALA A 50 3.01 -20.99 2.06
N THR A 51 3.29 -20.07 2.98
CA THR A 51 2.50 -19.82 4.19
C THR A 51 2.05 -18.36 4.23
N PRO A 52 1.01 -18.01 5.00
CA PRO A 52 0.60 -16.61 5.17
C PRO A 52 1.70 -15.67 5.67
N GLU A 53 2.70 -16.20 6.36
CA GLU A 53 3.81 -15.44 6.97
C GLU A 53 4.95 -15.15 6.00
N HIS A 54 4.97 -15.77 4.81
CA HIS A 54 6.00 -15.51 3.80
C HIS A 54 5.94 -14.07 3.29
N ALA A 55 7.10 -13.43 3.21
CA ALA A 55 7.22 -12.06 2.70
C ALA A 55 7.18 -12.05 1.15
N TYR A 56 6.31 -11.21 0.60
CA TYR A 56 6.24 -10.94 -0.84
C TYR A 56 6.63 -9.49 -1.15
N ARG A 57 7.19 -9.26 -2.34
CA ARG A 57 7.43 -7.90 -2.83
C ARG A 57 6.10 -7.24 -3.21
N ILE A 58 5.66 -6.27 -2.41
CA ILE A 58 4.36 -5.59 -2.59
C ILE A 58 4.35 -4.51 -3.71
N GLY A 59 5.52 -4.21 -4.30
CA GLY A 59 5.63 -3.29 -5.43
C GLY A 59 5.05 -1.90 -5.16
N SER A 60 4.19 -1.41 -6.06
CA SER A 60 3.62 -0.05 -5.95
C SER A 60 2.73 0.18 -4.73
N ILE A 61 2.32 -0.85 -3.99
CA ILE A 61 1.62 -0.69 -2.70
C ILE A 61 2.48 0.10 -1.70
N THR A 62 3.81 0.02 -1.81
CA THR A 62 4.75 0.83 -1.00
C THR A 62 4.43 2.33 -1.03
N LYS A 63 3.90 2.86 -2.15
CA LYS A 63 3.57 4.29 -2.28
C LYS A 63 2.52 4.74 -1.27
N THR A 64 1.58 3.87 -0.89
CA THR A 64 0.58 4.19 0.13
C THR A 64 1.25 4.45 1.48
N PHE A 65 2.21 3.60 1.86
CA PHE A 65 2.99 3.81 3.08
C PHE A 65 3.84 5.08 3.01
N THR A 66 4.53 5.30 1.89
CA THR A 66 5.30 6.54 1.67
C THR A 66 4.41 7.78 1.80
N ALA A 67 3.22 7.77 1.20
CA ALA A 67 2.27 8.88 1.29
C ALA A 67 1.82 9.13 2.74
N VAL A 68 1.51 8.08 3.51
CA VAL A 68 1.18 8.22 4.93
C VAL A 68 2.34 8.84 5.71
N CYS A 69 3.58 8.38 5.49
CA CYS A 69 4.76 8.99 6.13
C CYS A 69 4.89 10.48 5.79
N VAL A 70 4.72 10.86 4.52
CA VAL A 70 4.77 12.26 4.07
C VAL A 70 3.67 13.09 4.73
N LEU A 71 2.44 12.58 4.80
CA LEU A 71 1.34 13.28 5.47
C LEU A 71 1.56 13.41 6.98
N GLN A 72 2.14 12.41 7.64
CA GLN A 72 2.55 12.52 9.05
C GLN A 72 3.64 13.58 9.27
N LEU A 73 4.59 13.71 8.34
CA LEU A 73 5.60 14.78 8.40
C LEU A 73 4.97 16.17 8.20
N ARG A 74 3.99 16.28 7.30
CA ARG A 74 3.19 17.50 7.14
C ARG A 74 2.47 17.88 8.43
N ASP A 75 1.81 16.93 9.07
CA ASP A 75 1.07 17.19 10.32
C ASP A 75 1.99 17.61 11.47
N ARG A 76 3.27 17.20 11.42
CA ARG A 76 4.34 17.65 12.34
C ARG A 76 4.99 18.99 11.94
N GLY A 77 4.55 19.60 10.84
CA GLY A 77 5.13 20.85 10.31
C GLY A 77 6.51 20.69 9.68
N GLN A 78 6.92 19.46 9.34
CA GLN A 78 8.25 19.15 8.78
C GLN A 78 8.27 19.15 7.25
N VAL A 79 7.11 18.96 6.61
CA VAL A 79 6.94 18.98 5.15
C VAL A 79 5.76 19.86 4.80
N ASP A 80 5.95 20.76 3.83
CA ASP A 80 4.90 21.51 3.16
C ASP A 80 4.70 20.89 1.77
N LEU A 81 3.47 20.51 1.46
CA LEU A 81 3.13 19.84 0.20
C LEU A 81 3.13 20.80 -0.99
N ASP A 82 3.01 22.10 -0.73
CA ASP A 82 3.03 23.15 -1.75
C ASP A 82 4.44 23.72 -1.94
N ALA A 83 5.37 23.41 -1.03
CA ALA A 83 6.77 23.80 -1.17
C ALA A 83 7.45 23.01 -2.30
N PRO A 84 8.35 23.64 -3.06
CA PRO A 84 9.06 22.97 -4.14
C PRO A 84 9.99 21.89 -3.59
N LEU A 85 10.15 20.79 -4.33
CA LEU A 85 10.95 19.64 -3.89
C LEU A 85 12.40 20.00 -3.50
N ARG A 86 12.98 21.01 -4.15
CA ARG A 86 14.33 21.55 -3.83
C ARG A 86 14.48 22.05 -2.39
N ALA A 87 13.37 22.34 -1.70
CA ALA A 87 13.39 22.71 -0.28
C ALA A 87 13.75 21.53 0.64
N TYR A 88 13.59 20.29 0.15
CA TYR A 88 13.79 19.06 0.93
C TYR A 88 14.89 18.15 0.37
N VAL A 89 15.20 18.25 -0.92
CA VAL A 89 16.17 17.37 -1.58
C VAL A 89 17.16 18.21 -2.40
N GLU A 90 18.43 18.19 -1.97
CA GLU A 90 19.52 18.83 -2.70
C GLU A 90 19.67 18.22 -4.10
N GLY A 91 19.85 19.07 -5.11
CA GLY A 91 19.98 18.63 -6.50
C GLY A 91 18.66 18.24 -7.19
N ALA A 92 17.50 18.33 -6.52
CA ALA A 92 16.20 18.16 -7.16
C ALA A 92 15.88 19.35 -8.09
N GLY A 93 16.42 19.31 -9.31
CA GLY A 93 16.14 20.25 -10.39
C GLY A 93 14.95 19.83 -11.25
N GLY A 94 14.20 20.83 -11.74
CA GLY A 94 13.06 20.71 -12.65
C GLY A 94 12.35 22.07 -12.73
N PRO A 95 11.62 22.39 -13.82
CA PRO A 95 10.89 23.65 -13.88
C PRO A 95 9.93 23.72 -12.69
N ASP A 96 9.89 24.88 -12.02
CA ASP A 96 8.81 25.19 -11.08
C ASP A 96 7.53 25.13 -11.91
N ARG A 97 6.85 23.98 -11.89
CA ARG A 97 5.42 23.99 -12.11
C ARG A 97 4.90 24.71 -10.88
N ALA A 98 4.89 26.05 -10.97
CA ALA A 98 4.13 26.89 -10.06
C ALA A 98 2.84 26.12 -9.83
N ALA A 99 2.62 25.70 -8.58
CA ALA A 99 1.47 24.92 -8.17
C ALA A 99 0.28 25.51 -8.91
N GLY A 100 -0.20 24.83 -9.96
CA GLY A 100 -1.09 25.45 -10.93
C GLY A 100 -2.28 25.93 -10.13
N ALA A 101 -2.42 27.26 -10.01
CA ALA A 101 -3.13 27.94 -8.94
C ALA A 101 -4.36 27.16 -8.47
N ARG A 102 -4.17 26.26 -7.51
CA ARG A 102 -5.26 25.63 -6.80
C ARG A 102 -5.47 26.53 -5.62
N ALA A 103 -6.65 27.12 -5.56
CA ALA A 103 -7.08 27.88 -4.40
C ALA A 103 -6.72 27.09 -3.13
N PRO A 104 -6.18 27.75 -2.09
CA PRO A 104 -5.81 27.06 -0.86
C PRO A 104 -7.04 26.29 -0.37
N VAL A 105 -6.90 24.97 -0.21
CA VAL A 105 -7.89 24.19 0.51
C VAL A 105 -7.79 24.65 1.96
N ARG A 106 -8.61 25.64 2.31
CA ARG A 106 -8.73 26.09 3.70
C ARG A 106 -9.20 24.90 4.52
N ASP A 107 -8.38 24.52 5.50
CA ASP A 107 -8.79 23.61 6.56
C ASP A 107 -9.96 24.25 7.34
N PRO A 108 -11.18 23.67 7.31
CA PRO A 108 -12.30 24.20 8.07
C PRO A 108 -12.06 24.17 9.59
N ALA A 109 -11.08 23.40 10.09
CA ALA A 109 -10.77 23.34 11.52
C ALA A 109 -9.88 24.49 12.01
N ARG A 110 -9.26 25.28 11.12
CA ARG A 110 -8.36 26.39 11.50
C ARG A 110 -9.06 27.75 11.61
N ALA A 111 -10.35 27.83 11.28
CA ALA A 111 -11.13 29.09 11.28
C ALA A 111 -11.92 29.34 12.58
N ALA A 112 -11.80 28.47 13.59
CA ALA A 112 -12.57 28.54 14.84
C ALA A 112 -11.70 28.70 16.10
N ARG A 113 -10.54 29.36 15.99
CA ARG A 113 -9.72 29.77 17.14
C ARG A 113 -9.51 31.27 17.15
#